data_AF-A0A5Y7A0X4-F1
#
_entry.id   AF-A0A5Y7A0X4-F1
#
_cell.length_a   1.000
_cell.length_b   1.000
_cell.length_c   1.000
_cell.angle_alpha   90.00
_cell.angle_beta   90.00
_cell.angle_gamma   90.00
#
_symmetry.space_group_name_H-M   'P 1'
#
loop_
_entity.id
_entity.type
_entity.pdbx_description
1 polymer ?
#
loop_
_entity_poly.entity_id
_entity_poly.type
_entity_poly.pdbx_seq_one_letter_code
_entity_poly.pdbx_strand_id
1 'polypeptide(L)'
;MSHPLNLQRGFSLPEVLVAMVLMVMIVTALSGYQRVLMHSFALRHQYLQIWRQAWQQTALYPFSPAEGWKANRMQTTQSGCVSISVTMVSPSGRQGQMTRLHCPNR
;
A
#
# COMPACT_ATOMS: atom_id res chain seq x y z
N MET A 1 -65.09 -3.10 -11.93
CA MET A 1 -63.69 -3.17 -11.44
C MET A 1 -62.77 -3.14 -12.65
N SER A 2 -62.20 -1.98 -12.95
CA SER A 2 -61.26 -1.78 -14.06
C SER A 2 -59.84 -2.11 -13.58
N HIS A 3 -59.30 -3.25 -14.01
CA HIS A 3 -57.89 -3.59 -13.82
C HIS A 3 -57.06 -2.98 -14.95
N PRO A 4 -56.08 -2.09 -14.67
CA PRO A 4 -55.11 -1.70 -15.68
C PRO A 4 -54.05 -2.80 -15.80
N LEU A 5 -54.35 -3.86 -16.55
CA LEU A 5 -53.43 -4.96 -16.85
C LEU A 5 -52.89 -4.84 -18.29
N ASN A 6 -52.32 -3.71 -18.68
CA ASN A 6 -51.54 -3.64 -19.92
C ASN A 6 -50.61 -2.42 -20.00
N LEU A 7 -49.68 -2.30 -19.04
CA LEU A 7 -48.57 -1.35 -19.15
C LEU A 7 -47.20 -2.00 -18.99
N GLN A 8 -47.11 -3.33 -19.11
CA GLN A 8 -45.82 -4.02 -19.21
C GLN A 8 -45.44 -4.16 -20.69
N ARG A 9 -44.90 -3.09 -21.27
CA ARG A 9 -44.09 -3.19 -22.49
C ARG A 9 -42.84 -3.98 -22.11
N GLY A 10 -42.66 -5.15 -22.71
CA GLY A 10 -41.40 -5.88 -22.60
C GLY A 10 -40.25 -5.06 -23.17
N PHE A 11 -39.05 -5.25 -22.63
CA PHE A 11 -37.85 -4.60 -23.14
C PHE A 11 -37.60 -5.01 -24.59
N SER A 12 -37.35 -4.02 -25.44
CA SER A 12 -37.01 -4.30 -26.84
C SER A 12 -35.61 -4.91 -26.94
N LEU A 13 -35.41 -5.81 -27.91
CA LEU A 13 -34.11 -6.42 -28.22
C LEU A 13 -32.94 -5.40 -28.32
N PRO A 14 -33.06 -4.27 -29.04
CA PRO A 14 -31.97 -3.29 -29.09
C PRO A 14 -31.70 -2.60 -27.74
N GLU A 15 -32.73 -2.39 -26.91
CA GLU A 15 -32.58 -1.78 -25.59
C GLU A 15 -31.82 -2.69 -24.62
N VAL A 16 -32.10 -4.00 -24.63
CA VAL A 16 -31.32 -4.99 -23.86
C VAL A 16 -29.88 -5.05 -24.36
N LEU A 17 -29.65 -5.02 -25.67
CA LEU A 17 -28.30 -5.01 -26.24
C LEU A 17 -27.51 -3.76 -25.80
N VAL A 18 -28.13 -2.58 -25.83
CA VAL A 18 -27.50 -1.34 -25.35
C VAL A 18 -27.22 -1.43 -23.85
N ALA A 19 -28.16 -1.93 -23.04
CA ALA A 19 -27.97 -2.10 -21.60
C ALA A 19 -26.82 -3.07 -21.28
N MET A 20 -26.72 -4.19 -22.00
CA MET A 20 -25.61 -5.15 -21.84
C MET A 20 -24.27 -4.52 -22.22
N VAL A 21 -24.20 -3.80 -23.33
CA VAL A 21 -22.97 -3.10 -23.74
C VAL A 21 -22.56 -2.04 -22.72
N LEU A 22 -23.53 -1.27 -22.21
CA LEU A 22 -23.29 -0.27 -21.16
C LEU A 22 -22.81 -0.92 -19.85
N MET A 23 -23.40 -2.05 -19.46
CA MET A 23 -22.97 -2.82 -18.30
C MET A 23 -21.53 -3.32 -18.47
N VAL A 24 -21.19 -3.88 -19.63
CA VAL A 24 -19.82 -4.35 -19.91
C VAL A 24 -18.82 -3.20 -19.86
N MET A 25 -19.15 -2.03 -20.41
CA MET A 25 -18.27 -0.84 -20.34
C MET A 25 -18.03 -0.41 -18.89
N ILE A 26 -19.08 -0.33 -18.07
CA ILE A 26 -18.98 0.08 -16.66
C ILE A 26 -18.14 -0.93 -15.87
N VAL A 27 -18.43 -2.22 -16.00
CA VAL A 27 -17.69 -3.27 -15.27
C VAL A 27 -16.21 -3.24 -15.67
N THR A 28 -15.90 -3.13 -16.97
CA THR A 28 -14.52 -3.08 -17.46
C THR A 28 -13.77 -1.85 -16.92
N ALA A 29 -14.40 -0.67 -16.97
CA ALA A 29 -13.82 0.55 -16.44
C ALA A 29 -13.57 0.46 -14.91
N LEU A 30 -14.53 -0.08 -14.16
CA LEU A 30 -14.42 -0.26 -12.72
C LEU A 30 -13.33 -1.26 -12.35
N SER A 31 -13.24 -2.39 -13.04
CA SER A 31 -12.17 -3.38 -12.84
C SER A 31 -10.80 -2.79 -13.14
N GLY A 32 -10.69 -1.98 -14.20
CA GLY A 32 -9.47 -1.23 -14.52
C GLY A 32 -9.04 -0.32 -13.37
N TYR A 33 -9.99 0.47 -12.84
CA TYR A 33 -9.74 1.35 -11.71
C TYR A 33 -9.32 0.61 -10.43
N GLN A 34 -10.04 -0.46 -10.07
CA GLN A 34 -9.73 -1.29 -8.91
C GLN A 34 -8.33 -1.89 -8.99
N ARG A 35 -7.87 -2.29 -10.19
CA ARG A 35 -6.53 -2.85 -10.40
C ARG A 35 -5.44 -1.83 -10.10
N VAL A 36 -5.60 -0.59 -10.56
CA VAL A 36 -4.64 0.51 -10.28
C VAL A 36 -4.61 0.83 -8.80
N LEU A 37 -5.78 0.91 -8.17
CA LEU A 37 -5.88 1.18 -6.74
C LEU A 37 -5.18 0.10 -5.91
N MET A 38 -5.41 -1.18 -6.20
CA MET A 38 -4.75 -2.30 -5.53
C MET A 38 -3.22 -2.26 -5.69
N HIS A 39 -2.73 -1.93 -6.89
CA HIS A 39 -1.30 -1.78 -7.12
C HIS A 39 -0.69 -0.66 -6.27
N SER A 40 -1.38 0.49 -6.18
CA SER A 40 -0.94 1.61 -5.35
C SER A 40 -0.90 1.26 -3.86
N PHE A 41 -1.88 0.49 -3.37
CA PHE A 41 -1.91 0.01 -1.99
C PHE A 41 -0.76 -0.95 -1.70
N ALA A 42 -0.45 -1.87 -2.61
CA ALA A 42 0.66 -2.80 -2.45
C ALA A 42 2.00 -2.06 -2.31
N LEU A 43 2.23 -1.04 -3.14
CA LEU A 43 3.44 -0.21 -3.06
C LEU A 43 3.51 0.55 -1.73
N ARG A 44 2.41 1.17 -1.30
CA ARG A 44 2.37 1.94 -0.05
C ARG A 44 2.53 1.03 1.16
N HIS A 45 1.96 -0.17 1.11
CA HIS A 45 2.12 -1.16 2.16
C HIS A 45 3.59 -1.57 2.31
N GLN A 46 4.28 -1.87 1.21
CA GLN A 46 5.71 -2.19 1.23
C GLN A 46 6.55 -1.06 1.84
N TYR A 47 6.27 0.19 1.47
CA TYR A 47 6.95 1.35 2.04
C TYR A 47 6.75 1.44 3.56
N LEU A 48 5.52 1.27 4.04
CA LEU A 48 5.20 1.30 5.47
C LEU A 48 5.83 0.13 6.24
N GLN A 49 6.04 -1.03 5.59
CA GLN A 49 6.76 -2.16 6.19
C GLN A 49 8.24 -1.83 6.37
N ILE A 50 8.89 -1.29 5.33
CA ILE A 50 10.30 -0.85 5.42
C ILE A 50 10.44 0.22 6.50
N TRP A 51 9.54 1.21 6.53
CA TRP A 51 9.55 2.27 7.54
C TRP A 51 9.44 1.73 8.96
N ARG A 52 8.48 0.84 9.21
CA ARG A 52 8.29 0.23 10.54
C ARG A 52 9.53 -0.55 10.99
N GLN A 53 10.12 -1.34 10.09
CA GLN A 53 11.32 -2.11 10.44
C GLN A 53 12.55 -1.23 10.62
N ALA A 54 12.77 -0.25 9.74
CA ALA A 54 13.86 0.71 9.89
C ALA A 54 13.74 1.47 11.20
N TRP A 55 12.53 1.90 11.58
CA TRP A 55 12.27 2.56 12.85
C TRP A 55 12.69 1.70 14.05
N GLN A 56 12.28 0.41 14.07
CA GLN A 56 12.67 -0.53 15.13
C GLN A 56 14.19 -0.69 15.22
N GLN A 57 14.89 -0.70 14.08
CA GLN A 57 16.35 -0.85 14.03
C GLN A 57 17.12 0.41 14.44
N THR A 58 16.52 1.59 14.31
CA THR A 58 17.11 2.86 14.77
C THR A 58 17.05 3.04 16.30
N ALA A 59 16.51 2.08 17.04
CA ALA A 59 16.55 2.09 18.50
C ALA A 59 18.00 1.99 19.04
N LEU A 60 18.21 2.42 20.29
CA LEU A 60 19.52 2.31 20.95
C LEU A 60 19.98 0.85 21.04
N TYR A 61 19.06 -0.05 21.37
CA TYR A 61 19.31 -1.49 21.38
C TYR A 61 18.87 -2.10 20.03
N PRO A 62 19.78 -2.76 19.29
CA PRO A 62 19.42 -3.39 18.03
C PRO A 62 18.49 -4.58 18.28
N PHE A 63 17.42 -4.67 17.50
CA PHE A 63 16.58 -5.86 17.47
C PHE A 63 17.03 -6.77 16.33
N SER A 64 16.92 -8.09 16.48
CA SER A 64 17.24 -9.00 15.37
C SER A 64 16.29 -8.73 14.20
N PRO A 65 16.77 -8.42 12.98
CA PRO A 65 15.89 -8.24 11.84
C PRO A 65 15.09 -9.54 11.59
N ALA A 66 13.86 -9.38 11.11
CA ALA A 66 13.01 -10.51 10.75
C ALA A 66 13.63 -11.30 9.57
N GLU A 67 13.27 -12.58 9.44
CA GLU A 67 13.83 -13.48 8.44
C GLU A 67 13.72 -12.90 7.01
N GLY A 68 14.83 -12.92 6.27
CA GLY A 68 14.92 -12.36 4.91
C GLY A 68 15.18 -10.84 4.83
N TRP A 69 15.18 -10.11 5.95
CA TRP A 69 15.52 -8.69 5.99
C TRP A 69 17.00 -8.48 6.33
N LYS A 70 17.68 -7.63 5.56
CA LYS A 70 19.08 -7.25 5.85
C LYS A 70 19.11 -5.85 6.42
N ALA A 71 19.67 -5.71 7.62
CA ALA A 71 19.87 -4.43 8.30
C ALA A 71 21.36 -4.08 8.31
N ASN A 72 21.74 -2.94 7.74
CA ASN A 72 23.07 -2.38 7.88
C ASN A 72 22.99 -1.15 8.79
N ARG A 73 23.59 -1.23 9.98
CA ARG A 73 23.52 -0.20 11.02
C ARG A 73 24.88 0.47 11.16
N MET A 74 24.93 1.76 10.89
CA MET A 74 26.08 2.62 11.11
C MET A 74 25.80 3.54 12.30
N GLN A 75 26.69 3.51 13.28
CA GLN A 75 26.60 4.34 14.48
C GLN A 75 27.72 5.38 14.44
N THR A 76 27.39 6.65 14.54
CA THR A 76 28.37 7.74 14.62
C THR A 76 28.10 8.56 15.86
N THR A 77 29.06 8.61 16.76
CA THR A 77 29.03 9.42 17.98
C THR A 77 29.49 10.84 17.65
N GLN A 78 28.62 11.83 17.78
CA GLN A 78 28.99 13.24 17.70
C GLN A 78 28.66 13.92 19.04
N SER A 79 29.70 14.47 19.69
CA SER A 79 29.58 15.42 20.80
C SER A 79 28.55 15.02 21.89
N GLY A 80 28.59 13.77 22.35
CA GLY A 80 27.70 13.26 23.42
C GLY A 80 26.33 12.75 22.93
N CYS A 81 25.97 12.93 21.66
CA CYS A 81 24.83 12.30 21.01
C CYS A 81 25.27 11.14 20.12
N VAL A 82 24.45 10.09 20.07
CA VAL A 82 24.66 8.94 19.20
C VAL A 82 23.71 9.08 18.01
N SER A 83 24.27 9.26 16.81
CA SER A 83 23.50 9.11 15.58
C SER A 83 23.50 7.66 15.13
N ILE A 84 22.32 7.10 14.91
CA ILE A 84 22.12 5.71 14.47
C ILE A 84 21.48 5.78 13.09
N SER A 85 22.26 5.45 12.08
CA SER A 85 21.85 5.35 10.69
C SER A 85 21.62 3.88 10.36
N VAL A 86 20.45 3.53 9.84
CA VAL A 86 20.11 2.16 9.43
C VAL A 86 19.69 2.17 7.97
N THR A 87 20.34 1.33 7.18
CA THR A 87 19.92 0.97 5.83
C THR A 87 19.27 -0.41 5.89
N MET A 88 17.97 -0.46 5.62
CA MET A 88 17.19 -1.69 5.56
C MET A 88 17.02 -2.14 4.11
N VAL A 89 17.23 -3.42 3.84
CA VAL A 89 16.91 -4.06 2.57
C VAL A 89 15.81 -5.07 2.80
N SER A 90 14.67 -4.85 2.13
CA SER A 90 13.53 -5.75 2.14
C SER A 90 13.80 -7.03 1.34
N PRO A 91 13.10 -8.14 1.62
CA PRO A 91 13.21 -9.39 0.85
C PRO A 91 12.93 -9.20 -0.65
N SER A 92 12.13 -8.20 -1.00
CA SER A 92 11.84 -7.82 -2.39
C SER A 92 12.94 -6.98 -3.06
N GLY A 93 14.09 -6.79 -2.39
CA GLY A 93 15.25 -6.07 -2.92
C GLY A 93 15.19 -4.55 -2.81
N ARG A 94 14.12 -3.97 -2.25
CA ARG A 94 14.02 -2.52 -2.05
C ARG A 94 14.77 -2.10 -0.80
N GLN A 95 15.57 -1.04 -0.92
CA GLN A 95 16.31 -0.45 0.18
C GLN A 95 15.67 0.84 0.70
N GLY A 96 15.76 1.08 2.00
CA GLY A 96 15.38 2.34 2.64
C GLY A 96 16.38 2.69 3.74
N GLN A 97 16.74 3.97 3.85
CA GLN A 97 17.66 4.46 4.86
C GLN A 97 16.92 5.36 5.85
N MET A 98 17.21 5.20 7.14
CA MET A 98 16.67 6.03 8.20
C MET A 98 17.74 6.38 9.21
N THR A 99 17.75 7.62 9.68
CA THR A 99 18.72 8.13 10.66
C THR A 99 17.99 8.69 11.86
N ARG A 100 18.39 8.28 13.07
CA ARG A 100 17.85 8.82 14.32
C ARG A 100 18.99 9.29 15.22
N LEU A 101 18.82 10.48 15.79
CA LEU A 101 19.71 11.03 16.80
C LEU A 101 19.18 10.67 18.18
N HIS A 102 20.06 10.14 19.03
CA HIS A 102 19.80 9.89 20.45
C HIS A 102 20.75 10.74 21.27
N CYS A 103 20.20 11.76 21.93
CA CYS A 103 20.94 12.62 22.83
C CYS A 103 20.51 12.34 24.27
N PRO A 104 21.45 12.26 25.23
CA PRO A 104 21.08 12.26 26.64
C PRO A 104 20.36 13.58 26.95
N ASN A 105 19.19 13.49 27.59
CA ASN A 105 18.47 14.66 28.06
C ASN A 105 19.32 15.29 29.18
N ARG A 106 19.75 16.53 28.99
CA ARG A 106 20.69 17.21 29.89
C ARG A 106 19.99 17.71 31.15
#